data_AF-A0A957P8N3-F1
#
_entry.id   AF-A0A957P8N3-F1
#
_cell.length_a   1.000
_cell.length_b   1.000
_cell.length_c   1.000
_cell.angle_alpha   90.00
_cell.angle_beta   90.00
_cell.angle_gamma   90.00
#
_symmetry.space_group_name_H-M   'P 1'
#
loop_
_entity.id
_entity.type
_entity.pdbx_description
1 polymer ?
#
loop_
_entity_poly.entity_id
_entity_poly.type
_entity_poly.pdbx_seq_one_letter_code
_entity_poly.pdbx_strand_id
1 'polypeptide(L)'
;MSTTTNQVPMRAVPGYYSSAPGIQIAIQTGADATDEDLQFFQQLGVEWAMVGIRDQSQHTLDFYKQLVKRFGDHGIKIYRIANSSVHNVPEITLNLPGRDAKIEEFKQFIRN
;
A
#
# COMPACT_ATOMS: atom_id res chain seq x y z
N MET A 1 27.09 19.42 -3.53
CA MET A 1 25.84 20.21 -3.40
C MET A 1 24.94 19.43 -2.45
N SER A 2 24.60 20.00 -1.30
CA SER A 2 23.72 19.34 -0.34
C SER A 2 22.27 19.55 -0.79
N THR A 3 21.68 18.55 -1.43
CA THR A 3 20.25 18.53 -1.74
C THR A 3 19.50 18.34 -0.43
N THR A 4 19.09 19.44 0.21
CA THR A 4 18.04 19.41 1.21
C THR A 4 16.83 18.75 0.57
N THR A 5 16.56 17.50 0.95
CA THR A 5 15.36 16.77 0.56
C THR A 5 14.19 17.57 1.10
N ASN A 6 13.47 18.28 0.22
CA ASN A 6 12.23 18.96 0.60
C ASN A 6 11.23 17.88 0.99
N GLN A 7 11.16 17.58 2.28
CA GLN A 7 10.19 16.66 2.85
C GLN A 7 8.92 17.44 3.16
N VAL A 8 7.95 17.37 2.25
CA VAL A 8 6.64 17.97 2.45
C VAL A 8 5.75 16.97 3.19
N PRO A 9 5.31 17.26 4.43
CA PRO A 9 4.49 16.32 5.20
C PRO A 9 3.14 16.10 4.53
N MET A 10 2.74 14.84 4.40
CA MET A 10 1.43 14.47 3.88
C MET A 10 0.36 14.66 4.95
N ARG A 11 -0.69 15.41 4.64
CA ARG A 11 -1.85 15.57 5.52
C ARG A 11 -2.73 14.32 5.59
N ALA A 12 -2.84 13.58 4.49
CA ALA A 12 -3.72 12.42 4.37
C ALA A 12 -3.16 11.16 5.05
N VAL A 13 -1.83 11.04 5.16
CA VAL A 13 -1.15 9.90 5.79
C VAL A 13 -0.09 10.44 6.75
N PRO A 14 -0.41 10.62 8.05
CA PRO A 14 0.54 11.15 9.02
C PRO A 14 1.84 10.35 9.08
N GLY A 15 2.97 11.05 9.21
CA GLY A 15 4.31 10.43 9.24
C GLY A 15 4.94 10.19 7.88
N TYR A 16 4.19 10.40 6.78
CA TYR A 16 4.71 10.30 5.42
C TYR A 16 5.06 11.68 4.84
N TYR A 17 6.04 11.69 3.93
CA TYR A 17 6.56 12.89 3.29
C TYR A 17 6.71 12.69 1.78
N SER A 18 6.38 13.73 1.03
CA SER A 18 6.53 13.82 -0.42
C SER A 18 7.68 14.74 -0.81
N SER A 19 8.19 14.62 -2.03
CA SER A 19 9.23 15.52 -2.55
C SER A 19 8.71 16.92 -2.94
N ALA A 20 7.41 17.04 -3.21
CA ALA A 20 6.78 18.26 -3.71
C ALA A 20 5.45 18.57 -3.00
N PRO A 21 5.09 19.87 -2.86
CA PRO A 21 3.79 20.27 -2.35
C PRO A 21 2.68 20.00 -3.37
N GLY A 22 1.42 20.04 -2.92
CA GLY A 22 0.24 19.91 -3.77
C GLY A 22 -0.32 18.50 -3.86
N ILE A 23 -1.04 18.21 -4.96
CA ILE A 23 -1.66 16.92 -5.20
C ILE A 23 -0.58 15.88 -5.46
N GLN A 24 -0.63 14.79 -4.70
CA GLN A 24 0.29 13.67 -4.84
C GLN A 24 -0.28 12.68 -5.85
N ILE A 25 0.52 12.31 -6.85
CA ILE A 25 0.13 11.33 -7.85
C ILE A 25 0.54 9.94 -7.36
N ALA A 26 -0.39 9.00 -7.48
CA ALA A 26 -0.19 7.61 -7.10
C ALA A 26 -0.61 6.68 -8.23
N ILE A 27 0.05 5.52 -8.31
CA ILE A 27 -0.32 4.43 -9.22
C ILE A 27 -1.09 3.34 -8.46
N GLN A 28 -2.06 2.71 -9.12
CA GLN A 28 -2.64 1.46 -8.65
C GLN A 28 -1.98 0.31 -9.40
N THR A 29 -1.42 -0.67 -8.69
CA THR A 29 -0.74 -1.81 -9.29
C THR A 29 -0.88 -3.08 -8.45
N GLY A 30 -0.40 -4.21 -8.94
CA GLY A 30 -0.34 -5.48 -8.22
C GLY A 30 1.01 -5.70 -7.51
N ALA A 31 1.03 -6.58 -6.51
CA ALA A 31 2.28 -7.03 -5.89
C ALA A 31 3.21 -7.79 -6.87
N ASP A 32 2.62 -8.27 -7.97
CA ASP A 32 3.26 -8.94 -9.10
C ASP A 32 3.77 -7.98 -10.18
N ALA A 33 3.66 -6.65 -10.00
CA ALA A 33 4.27 -5.66 -10.89
C ALA A 33 5.74 -6.04 -11.16
N THR A 34 6.16 -6.03 -12.42
CA THR A 34 7.53 -6.40 -12.82
C THR A 34 8.51 -5.28 -12.52
N ASP A 35 9.81 -5.56 -12.55
CA ASP A 35 10.82 -4.51 -12.36
C ASP A 35 10.79 -3.46 -13.49
N GLU A 36 10.36 -3.86 -14.70
CA GLU A 36 10.10 -2.95 -15.81
C GLU A 36 8.93 -2.00 -15.50
N ASP A 37 7.84 -2.53 -14.93
CA ASP A 37 6.70 -1.70 -14.47
C ASP A 37 7.15 -0.70 -13.40
N LEU A 38 7.91 -1.15 -12.40
CA LEU A 38 8.42 -0.28 -11.33
C LEU A 38 9.36 0.80 -11.87
N GLN A 39 10.23 0.43 -12.82
CA GLN A 39 11.10 1.38 -13.50
C GLN A 39 10.31 2.41 -14.32
N PHE A 40 9.25 1.97 -14.99
CA PHE A 40 8.34 2.86 -15.73
C PHE A 40 7.63 3.84 -14.78
N PHE A 41 7.12 3.38 -13.63
CA PHE A 41 6.49 4.25 -12.63
C PHE A 41 7.46 5.30 -12.09
N GLN A 42 8.72 4.92 -11.86
CA GLN A 42 9.77 5.84 -11.47
C GLN A 42 10.00 6.93 -12.54
N GLN A 43 10.03 6.56 -13.82
CA GLN A 43 10.20 7.51 -14.93
C GLN A 43 9.03 8.49 -15.07
N LEU A 44 7.82 8.06 -14.69
CA LEU A 44 6.65 8.95 -14.59
C LEU A 44 6.71 9.92 -13.39
N GLY A 45 7.68 9.76 -12.50
CA GLY A 45 7.79 10.55 -11.27
C GLY A 45 6.75 10.19 -10.21
N VAL A 46 6.19 8.98 -10.26
CA VAL A 46 5.23 8.51 -9.26
C VAL A 46 5.96 8.05 -8.01
N GLU A 47 5.60 8.62 -6.86
CA GLU A 47 6.21 8.27 -5.56
C GLU A 47 5.33 7.35 -4.71
N TRP A 48 4.07 7.13 -5.10
CA TRP A 48 3.07 6.48 -4.27
C TRP A 48 2.38 5.34 -5.00
N ALA A 49 2.19 4.21 -4.30
CA ALA A 49 1.49 3.06 -4.83
C ALA A 49 0.35 2.61 -3.91
N MET A 50 -0.78 2.29 -4.53
CA MET A 50 -1.82 1.42 -3.98
C MET A 50 -1.61 0.03 -4.57
N VAL A 51 -1.31 -0.95 -3.71
CA VAL A 51 -0.94 -2.29 -4.15
C VAL A 51 -2.02 -3.31 -3.83
N GLY A 52 -2.47 -4.04 -4.84
CA GLY A 52 -3.33 -5.21 -4.68
C GLY A 52 -2.53 -6.50 -4.56
N ILE A 53 -2.93 -7.37 -3.63
CA ILE A 53 -2.38 -8.73 -3.48
C ILE A 53 -3.48 -9.72 -3.86
N ARG A 54 -3.22 -10.56 -4.86
CA ARG A 54 -4.19 -11.55 -5.34
C ARG A 54 -4.16 -12.83 -4.51
N ASP A 55 -2.97 -13.31 -4.15
CA ASP A 55 -2.79 -14.52 -3.37
C ASP A 55 -3.04 -14.22 -1.88
N GLN A 56 -4.09 -14.81 -1.32
CA GLN A 56 -4.45 -14.59 0.07
C GLN A 56 -3.38 -15.08 1.06
N SER A 57 -2.58 -16.08 0.67
CA SER A 57 -1.49 -16.57 1.51
C SER A 57 -0.35 -15.55 1.67
N GLN A 58 -0.29 -14.54 0.81
CA GLN A 58 0.70 -13.47 0.85
C GLN A 58 0.32 -12.32 1.79
N HIS A 59 -0.86 -12.34 2.42
CA HIS A 59 -1.25 -11.34 3.43
C HIS A 59 -0.54 -11.56 4.79
N THR A 60 0.78 -11.57 4.77
CA THR A 60 1.66 -11.77 5.94
C THR A 60 2.59 -10.57 6.14
N LEU A 61 3.01 -10.34 7.39
CA LEU A 61 3.95 -9.27 7.75
C LEU A 61 5.26 -9.35 6.93
N ASP A 62 5.80 -10.55 6.74
CA ASP A 62 7.07 -10.74 6.03
C ASP A 62 6.94 -10.40 4.56
N PHE A 63 5.83 -10.80 3.91
CA PHE A 63 5.58 -10.42 2.53
C PHE A 63 5.38 -8.90 2.39
N TYR A 64 4.69 -8.25 3.33
CA TYR A 64 4.53 -6.78 3.29
C TYR A 64 5.87 -6.06 3.44
N LYS A 65 6.76 -6.53 4.32
CA LYS A 65 8.11 -5.97 4.44
C LYS A 65 8.92 -6.12 3.16
N GLN A 66 8.85 -7.30 2.53
CA GLN A 66 9.50 -7.54 1.23
C GLN A 66 8.94 -6.60 0.15
N LEU A 67 7.62 -6.41 0.12
CA LEU A 67 6.94 -5.54 -0.83
C LEU A 67 7.35 -4.07 -0.65
N VAL A 68 7.36 -3.58 0.60
CA VAL A 68 7.83 -2.23 0.94
C VAL A 68 9.29 -2.04 0.51
N LYS A 69 10.16 -3.02 0.78
CA LYS A 69 11.56 -2.96 0.34
C LYS A 69 11.65 -2.88 -1.19
N ARG A 70 10.99 -3.80 -1.90
CA ARG A 70 11.06 -3.90 -3.36
C ARG A 70 10.59 -2.62 -4.05
N PHE A 71 9.45 -2.08 -3.65
CA PHE A 71 8.95 -0.82 -4.20
C PHE A 71 9.86 0.36 -3.79
N GLY A 72 10.35 0.35 -2.55
CA GLY A 72 11.27 1.37 -2.03
C GLY A 72 12.61 1.42 -2.77
N ASP A 73 13.13 0.29 -3.24
CA ASP A 73 14.35 0.21 -4.05
C ASP A 73 14.18 0.98 -5.40
N HIS A 74 12.95 1.20 -5.87
CA HIS A 74 12.61 2.05 -7.02
C HIS A 74 12.15 3.46 -6.65
N GLY A 75 12.23 3.86 -5.37
CA GLY A 75 11.77 5.16 -4.89
C GLY A 75 10.26 5.27 -4.72
N ILE A 76 9.53 4.16 -4.74
CA ILE A 76 8.07 4.12 -4.63
C ILE A 76 7.66 3.71 -3.21
N LYS A 77 6.80 4.49 -2.59
CA LYS A 77 6.25 4.24 -1.26
C LYS A 77 4.84 3.67 -1.37
N ILE A 78 4.51 2.71 -0.51
CA ILE A 78 3.17 2.11 -0.47
C ILE A 78 2.35 2.85 0.59
N TYR A 79 1.24 3.46 0.19
CA TYR A 79 0.29 4.12 1.11
C TYR A 79 -0.97 3.28 1.37
N ARG A 80 -1.20 2.24 0.56
CA ARG A 80 -2.33 1.33 0.71
C ARG A 80 -2.00 -0.06 0.17
N ILE A 81 -2.32 -1.08 0.96
CA ILE A 81 -2.42 -2.47 0.53
C ILE A 81 -3.91 -2.84 0.49
N ALA A 82 -4.35 -3.49 -0.59
CA ALA A 82 -5.71 -3.99 -0.71
C ALA A 82 -5.75 -5.50 -0.44
N ASN A 83 -6.72 -5.92 0.38
CA ASN A 83 -7.07 -7.31 0.62
C ASN A 83 -8.55 -7.49 0.30
N SER A 84 -8.86 -8.27 -0.75
CA SER A 84 -10.24 -8.51 -1.19
C SER A 84 -11.05 -9.33 -0.19
N SER A 85 -10.42 -10.18 0.63
CA SER A 85 -11.13 -11.00 1.63
C SER A 85 -11.77 -10.14 2.72
N VAL A 86 -11.16 -9.00 3.07
CA VAL A 86 -11.67 -8.09 4.10
C VAL A 86 -12.19 -6.76 3.53
N HIS A 87 -12.37 -6.69 2.21
CA HIS A 87 -12.96 -5.54 1.53
C HIS A 87 -14.46 -5.74 1.34
N ASN A 88 -15.27 -4.76 1.75
CA ASN A 88 -16.73 -4.79 1.60
C ASN A 88 -17.38 -6.09 2.12
N VAL A 89 -17.05 -6.46 3.36
CA VAL A 89 -17.51 -7.71 3.98
C VAL A 89 -18.99 -7.59 4.40
N PRO A 90 -19.91 -8.37 3.79
CA PRO A 90 -21.34 -8.27 4.11
C PRO A 90 -21.65 -8.75 5.53
N GLU A 91 -20.92 -9.73 6.06
CA GLU A 91 -21.11 -10.21 7.43
C GLU A 91 -20.88 -9.11 8.45
N ILE A 92 -19.86 -8.28 8.23
CA ILE A 92 -19.56 -7.11 9.07
C ILE A 92 -20.60 -6.01 8.84
N THR A 93 -20.89 -5.69 7.58
CA THR A 93 -21.73 -4.55 7.19
C THR A 93 -23.19 -4.73 7.58
N LEU A 94 -23.71 -5.95 7.43
CA LEU A 94 -25.12 -6.28 7.62
C LEU A 94 -25.37 -7.10 8.90
N ASN A 95 -24.34 -7.31 9.72
CA ASN A 95 -24.41 -8.08 10.96
C ASN A 95 -24.93 -9.52 10.75
N LEU A 96 -24.38 -10.23 9.75
CA LEU A 96 -24.76 -11.61 9.43
C LEU A 96 -23.95 -12.63 10.26
N PRO A 97 -24.39 -13.91 10.33
CA PRO A 97 -23.58 -14.98 10.91
C PRO A 97 -22.16 -15.01 10.30
N GLY A 98 -21.15 -15.25 11.14
CA GLY A 98 -19.73 -15.21 10.72
C GLY A 98 -19.04 -13.85 10.88
N ARG A 99 -19.77 -12.79 11.28
CA ARG A 99 -19.24 -11.44 11.53
C ARG A 99 -17.96 -11.43 12.37
N ASP A 100 -17.98 -12.07 13.53
CA ASP A 100 -16.86 -11.98 14.48
C ASP A 100 -15.59 -12.65 13.93
N ALA A 101 -15.74 -13.75 13.19
CA ALA A 101 -14.61 -14.38 12.50
C ALA A 101 -14.00 -13.44 11.43
N LYS A 102 -14.83 -12.75 10.64
CA LYS A 102 -14.35 -11.75 9.67
C LYS A 102 -13.72 -10.54 10.35
N ILE A 103 -14.21 -10.13 11.52
CA ILE A 103 -13.58 -9.07 12.32
C ILE A 103 -12.18 -9.49 12.76
N GLU A 104 -12.00 -10.71 13.25
CA GLU A 104 -10.66 -11.19 13.63
C GLU A 104 -9.71 -11.30 12.44
N GLU A 105 -10.19 -11.73 11.27
CA GLU A 105 -9.42 -11.69 10.03
C GLU A 105 -9.01 -10.26 9.65
N PHE A 106 -9.93 -9.30 9.72
CA PHE A 106 -9.64 -7.90 9.41
C PHE A 106 -8.64 -7.29 10.41
N LYS A 107 -8.78 -7.59 11.70
CA LYS A 107 -7.79 -7.19 12.72
C LYS A 107 -6.41 -7.78 12.43
N GLN A 108 -6.34 -9.03 11.98
CA GLN A 108 -5.07 -9.65 11.58
C GLN A 108 -4.46 -8.94 10.37
N PHE A 109 -5.28 -8.59 9.37
CA PHE A 109 -4.83 -7.81 8.22
C PHE A 109 -4.26 -6.44 8.61
N ILE A 110 -4.91 -5.71 9.52
CA ILE A 110 -4.45 -4.39 10.00
C ILE A 110 -3.15 -4.50 10.81
N ARG A 111 -2.95 -5.61 11.53
CA ARG A 111 -1.76 -5.85 12.37
C ARG A 111 -0.52 -6.20 11.56
N ASN A 112 -0.70 -6.92 10.46
CA ASN A 112 0.37 -7.33 9.55
C ASN A 112 0.95 -6.12 8.80
#